data_AF-B7PQP0-F1
#
_entry.id   AF-B7PQP0-F1
#
_cell.length_a   1.000
_cell.length_b   1.000
_cell.length_c   1.000
_cell.angle_alpha   90.00
_cell.angle_beta   90.00
_cell.angle_gamma   90.00
#
_symmetry.space_group_name_H-M   'P 1'
#
loop_
_entity.id
_entity.type
_entity.pdbx_description
1 polymer ?
#
loop_
_entity_poly.entity_id
_entity_poly.type
_entity_poly.pdbx_seq_one_letter_code
_entity_poly.pdbx_strand_id
1 'polypeptide(L)'
;MQREWEESQSKEKDTIEDIVDASSSDADGHASELKSLCRKYEEQISFMKANMEAVHCRLLEEAISRAIHDKDEELSRIQGRCDELTRLLEENKGLGGTAKSLDQEDNNPSTELVSQMQLGVPCSQADDPNGASMMESTVRLPQQADPFRDLRNQLMCKEQEVSRLQQKMMAMSDTFGTQPLSLPTDKVSVLTCSAGDVVLLCFDEGHQNYVLFVLGPVLHFLHTDCLETLGLQTAPGSIRKGWVLAEVLEKEYCQARKSQNRYRVPAGTRFYRVKCKLWDKEAAMRREHQRRHSLRGLTTTTSMLSEESSAPGNVSAPGEPFSPQDAPLQFPVH
;
A
#
# COMPACT_ATOMS: atom_id res chain seq x y z
N MET A 1 20.99 -74.25 -49.50
CA MET A 1 19.81 -74.22 -48.60
C MET A 1 20.19 -74.03 -47.13
N GLN A 2 20.75 -75.00 -46.39
CA GLN A 2 21.04 -74.77 -44.95
C GLN A 2 22.10 -73.69 -44.71
N ARG A 3 23.19 -73.70 -45.48
CA ARG A 3 24.25 -72.68 -45.42
C ARG A 3 23.76 -71.28 -45.80
N GLU A 4 22.84 -71.18 -46.76
CA GLU A 4 22.26 -69.90 -47.20
C GLU A 4 21.28 -69.35 -46.16
N TRP A 5 20.56 -70.25 -45.46
CA TRP A 5 19.67 -69.86 -44.36
C TRP A 5 20.45 -69.34 -43.14
N GLU A 6 21.57 -70.00 -42.80
CA GLU A 6 22.48 -69.54 -41.74
C GLU A 6 23.15 -68.20 -42.09
N GLU A 7 23.54 -68.00 -43.34
CA GLU A 7 24.14 -66.75 -43.81
C GLU A 7 23.11 -65.59 -43.84
N SER A 8 21.85 -65.86 -44.18
CA SER A 8 20.76 -64.89 -44.08
C SER A 8 20.45 -64.50 -42.63
N GLN A 9 20.46 -65.46 -41.70
CA GLN A 9 20.26 -65.18 -40.28
C GLN A 9 21.43 -64.40 -39.67
N SER A 10 22.67 -64.65 -40.10
CA SER A 10 23.84 -63.85 -39.68
C SER A 10 23.73 -62.41 -40.18
N LYS A 11 23.42 -62.21 -41.47
CA LYS A 11 23.26 -60.85 -42.05
C LYS A 11 22.11 -60.08 -41.41
N GLU A 12 21.00 -60.74 -41.11
CA GLU A 12 19.86 -60.14 -40.42
C GLU A 12 20.24 -59.73 -38.98
N LYS A 13 21.01 -60.57 -38.28
CA LYS A 13 21.52 -60.26 -36.93
C LYS A 13 22.49 -59.07 -36.95
N ASP A 14 23.44 -59.05 -37.88
CA ASP A 14 24.41 -57.97 -38.02
C ASP A 14 23.70 -56.64 -38.35
N THR A 15 22.68 -56.68 -39.21
CA THR A 15 21.87 -55.48 -39.56
C THR A 15 21.08 -54.94 -38.36
N ILE A 16 20.58 -55.82 -37.49
CA ILE A 16 19.85 -55.41 -36.27
C ILE A 16 20.82 -54.80 -35.25
N GLU A 17 22.01 -55.37 -35.07
CA GLU A 17 23.04 -54.83 -34.17
C GLU A 17 23.47 -53.41 -34.61
N ASP A 18 23.70 -53.19 -35.91
CA ASP A 18 24.05 -51.86 -36.45
C ASP A 18 22.96 -50.81 -36.22
N ILE A 19 21.67 -51.19 -36.32
CA ILE A 19 20.53 -50.28 -36.09
C ILE A 19 20.39 -49.91 -34.60
N VAL A 20 20.64 -50.87 -33.70
CA VAL A 20 20.58 -50.63 -32.25
C VAL A 20 21.72 -49.71 -31.82
N ASP A 21 22.93 -49.91 -32.34
CA ASP A 21 24.09 -49.09 -32.02
C ASP A 21 23.93 -47.64 -32.54
N ALA A 22 23.40 -47.47 -33.76
CA ALA A 22 23.08 -46.15 -34.29
C ALA A 22 22.02 -45.42 -33.44
N SER A 23 20.97 -46.13 -33.02
CA SER A 23 19.90 -45.56 -32.19
C SER A 23 20.39 -45.20 -30.77
N SER A 24 21.33 -45.97 -30.22
CA SER A 24 21.95 -45.68 -28.93
C SER A 24 22.83 -44.43 -28.98
N SER A 25 23.61 -44.28 -30.05
CA SER A 25 24.48 -43.11 -30.24
C SER A 25 23.68 -41.80 -30.35
N ASP A 26 22.55 -41.81 -31.07
CA ASP A 26 21.69 -40.63 -31.21
C ASP A 26 21.00 -40.27 -29.89
N ALA A 27 20.58 -41.28 -29.10
CA ALA A 27 20.01 -41.07 -27.77
C ALA A 27 21.03 -40.43 -26.80
N ASP A 28 22.29 -40.84 -26.85
CA ASP A 28 23.38 -40.26 -26.05
C ASP A 28 23.70 -38.81 -26.46
N GLY A 29 23.59 -38.49 -27.76
CA GLY A 29 23.70 -37.14 -28.29
C GLY A 29 22.62 -36.20 -27.74
N HIS A 30 21.36 -36.60 -27.85
CA HIS A 30 20.23 -35.83 -27.31
C HIS A 30 20.29 -35.67 -25.79
N ALA A 31 20.69 -36.72 -25.07
CA ALA A 31 20.88 -36.64 -23.62
C ALA A 31 21.99 -35.64 -23.23
N SER A 32 23.05 -35.56 -24.03
CA SER A 32 24.16 -34.62 -23.81
C SER A 32 23.75 -33.17 -24.10
N GLU A 33 22.97 -32.95 -25.16
CA GLU A 33 22.44 -31.63 -25.51
C GLU A 33 21.46 -31.12 -24.44
N LEU A 34 20.57 -31.98 -23.94
CA LEU A 34 19.64 -31.65 -22.86
C LEU A 34 20.39 -31.29 -21.57
N LYS A 35 21.45 -32.03 -21.20
CA LYS A 35 22.31 -31.71 -20.05
C LYS A 35 23.01 -30.36 -20.20
N SER A 36 23.51 -30.06 -21.41
CA SER A 36 24.12 -28.76 -21.71
C SER A 36 23.12 -27.61 -21.57
N LEU A 37 21.89 -27.81 -22.06
CA LEU A 37 20.82 -26.82 -21.96
C LEU A 37 20.36 -26.60 -20.50
N CYS A 38 20.20 -27.68 -19.72
CA CYS A 38 19.91 -27.60 -18.30
C CYS A 38 20.98 -26.81 -17.54
N ARG A 39 22.27 -27.08 -17.80
CA ARG A 39 23.38 -26.34 -17.18
C ARG A 39 23.31 -24.85 -17.50
N LYS A 40 23.03 -24.47 -18.76
CA LYS A 40 22.90 -23.06 -19.14
C LYS A 40 21.76 -22.35 -18.40
N TYR A 41 20.61 -23.00 -18.25
CA TYR A 41 19.50 -22.42 -17.50
C TYR A 41 19.78 -22.33 -16.00
N GLU A 42 20.44 -23.34 -15.41
CA GLU A 42 20.87 -23.30 -14.02
C GLU A 42 21.86 -22.16 -13.76
N GLU A 43 22.83 -21.96 -14.66
CA GLU A 43 23.77 -20.84 -14.60
C GLU A 43 23.06 -19.49 -14.70
N GLN A 44 22.10 -19.36 -15.62
CA GLN A 44 21.30 -18.14 -15.78
C GLN A 44 20.46 -17.84 -14.53
N ILE A 45 19.81 -18.86 -13.95
CA ILE A 45 19.03 -18.73 -12.72
C ILE A 45 19.94 -18.34 -11.55
N SER A 46 21.10 -18.97 -11.43
CA SER A 46 22.09 -18.65 -10.40
C SER A 46 22.57 -17.20 -10.53
N PHE A 47 22.89 -16.76 -11.75
CA PHE A 47 23.29 -15.38 -12.02
C PHE A 47 22.20 -14.37 -11.66
N MET A 48 20.95 -14.60 -12.10
CA MET A 48 19.83 -13.72 -11.78
C MET A 48 19.56 -13.67 -10.27
N LYS A 49 19.64 -14.80 -9.59
CA LYS A 49 19.46 -14.89 -8.13
C LYS A 49 20.53 -14.08 -7.39
N ALA A 50 21.80 -14.26 -7.74
CA ALA A 50 22.91 -13.51 -7.15
C ALA A 50 22.77 -12.00 -7.38
N ASN A 51 22.38 -11.60 -8.60
CA ASN A 51 22.17 -10.19 -8.91
C ASN A 51 20.99 -9.58 -8.14
N MET A 52 19.86 -10.31 -8.03
CA MET A 52 18.72 -9.87 -7.24
C MET A 52 19.08 -9.73 -5.76
N GLU A 53 19.83 -10.68 -5.21
CA GLU A 53 20.30 -10.65 -3.83
C GLU A 53 21.23 -9.46 -3.58
N ALA A 54 22.18 -9.19 -4.48
CA ALA A 54 23.05 -8.02 -4.40
C ALA A 54 22.27 -6.69 -4.46
N VAL A 55 21.26 -6.60 -5.34
CA VAL A 55 20.37 -5.42 -5.39
C VAL A 55 19.59 -5.26 -4.09
N HIS A 56 19.04 -6.35 -3.56
CA HIS A 56 18.29 -6.33 -2.30
C HIS A 56 19.16 -5.88 -1.12
N CYS A 57 20.38 -6.41 -1.00
CA CYS A 57 21.33 -6.00 0.03
C CYS A 57 21.66 -4.50 -0.05
N ARG A 58 21.92 -3.97 -1.26
CA ARG A 58 22.19 -2.53 -1.45
C ARG A 58 21.02 -1.65 -1.04
N LEU A 59 19.79 -2.00 -1.44
CA LEU A 59 18.61 -1.24 -1.07
C LEU A 59 18.35 -1.25 0.43
N LEU A 60 18.60 -2.39 1.09
CA LEU A 60 18.49 -2.50 2.54
C LEU A 60 19.53 -1.61 3.24
N GLU A 61 20.78 -1.64 2.79
CA GLU A 61 21.86 -0.81 3.34
C GLU A 61 21.58 0.69 3.18
N GLU A 62 21.06 1.10 2.02
CA GLU A 62 20.66 2.48 1.76
C GLU A 62 19.45 2.91 2.61
N ALA A 63 18.46 2.04 2.78
CA ALA A 63 17.29 2.31 3.63
C ALA A 63 17.68 2.43 5.11
N ILE A 64 18.57 1.56 5.61
CA ILE A 64 19.09 1.63 6.97
C ILE A 64 19.86 2.94 7.17
N SER A 65 20.72 3.30 6.23
CA SER A 65 21.53 4.54 6.31
C SER A 65 20.65 5.79 6.36
N ARG A 66 19.60 5.87 5.53
CA ARG A 66 18.62 6.96 5.57
C ARG A 66 17.89 7.03 6.91
N ALA A 67 17.43 5.88 7.42
CA ALA A 67 16.71 5.84 8.69
C ALA A 67 17.59 6.25 9.87
N ILE A 68 18.89 5.90 9.86
CA ILE A 68 19.85 6.34 10.88
C ILE A 68 20.01 7.86 10.81
N HIS A 69 20.26 8.40 9.61
CA HIS A 69 20.42 9.85 9.40
C HIS A 69 19.21 10.64 9.92
N ASP A 70 17.98 10.24 9.55
CA ASP A 70 16.75 10.92 10.00
C ASP A 70 16.61 10.90 11.53
N LYS A 71 17.04 9.81 12.19
CA LYS A 71 16.99 9.70 13.65
C LYS A 71 18.07 10.54 14.33
N ASP A 72 19.26 10.63 13.75
CA ASP A 72 20.33 11.48 14.27
C ASP A 72 19.98 12.97 14.15
N GLU A 73 19.29 13.38 13.09
CA GLU A 73 18.75 14.74 12.96
C GLU A 73 17.68 15.04 14.04
N GLU A 74 16.76 14.11 14.28
CA GLU A 74 15.73 14.30 15.31
C GLU A 74 16.35 14.34 16.71
N LEU A 75 17.33 13.48 16.99
CA LEU A 75 18.10 13.49 18.24
C LEU A 75 18.82 14.82 18.42
N SER A 76 19.48 15.34 17.38
CA SER A 76 20.17 16.63 17.42
C SER A 76 19.18 17.78 17.70
N ARG A 77 17.98 17.73 17.12
CA ARG A 77 16.92 18.72 17.37
C ARG A 77 16.40 18.67 18.82
N ILE A 78 16.18 17.46 19.35
CA ILE A 78 15.73 17.27 20.74
C ILE A 78 16.82 17.72 21.71
N GLN A 79 18.08 17.34 21.47
CA GLN A 79 19.22 17.78 22.29
C GLN A 79 19.34 19.30 22.30
N GLY A 80 19.25 19.96 21.15
CA GLY A 80 19.27 21.43 21.09
C GLY A 80 18.12 22.09 21.88
N ARG A 81 16.93 21.49 21.89
CA ARG A 81 15.80 21.96 22.74
C ARG A 81 16.06 21.73 24.22
N CYS A 82 16.65 20.60 24.59
CA CYS A 82 17.03 20.30 25.97
C CYS A 82 18.12 21.27 26.47
N ASP A 83 19.11 21.58 25.64
CA ASP A 83 20.17 22.54 25.97
C ASP A 83 19.59 23.95 26.15
N GLU A 84 18.69 24.37 25.26
CA GLU A 84 18.02 25.68 25.38
C GLU A 84 17.14 25.77 26.63
N LEU A 85 16.38 24.71 26.95
CA LEU A 85 15.62 24.65 28.21
C LEU A 85 16.53 24.70 29.44
N THR A 86 17.69 24.04 29.38
CA THR A 86 18.69 24.07 30.45
C THR A 86 19.22 25.49 30.63
N ARG A 87 19.56 26.19 29.53
CA ARG A 87 19.98 27.59 29.54
C ARG A 87 18.92 28.52 30.16
N LEU A 88 17.66 28.36 29.77
CA LEU A 88 16.54 29.15 30.31
C LEU A 88 16.29 28.86 31.81
N LEU A 89 16.49 27.62 32.26
CA LEU A 89 16.40 27.28 33.69
C LEU A 89 17.55 27.90 34.49
N GLU A 90 18.77 27.93 33.94
CA GLU A 90 19.91 28.60 34.55
C GLU A 90 19.69 30.12 34.67
N GLU A 91 19.11 30.74 33.64
CA GLU A 91 18.78 32.17 33.60
C GLU A 91 17.69 32.52 34.63
N ASN A 92 16.65 31.70 34.75
CA ASN A 92 15.59 31.89 35.75
C ASN A 92 16.05 31.63 37.20
N LYS A 93 17.05 30.77 37.42
CA LYS A 93 17.68 30.62 38.75
C LYS A 93 18.35 31.91 39.24
N GLY A 94 18.69 32.85 38.36
CA GLY A 94 19.23 34.16 38.72
C GLY A 94 18.18 35.17 39.21
N LEU A 95 16.88 34.91 39.02
CA LEU A 95 15.78 35.84 39.34
C LEU A 95 14.88 35.34 40.50
N GLY A 96 15.06 34.10 40.94
CA GLY A 96 14.35 33.52 42.09
C GLY A 96 15.00 33.87 43.42
N GLY A 97 14.73 35.08 43.91
CA GLY A 97 15.00 35.46 45.30
C GLY A 97 14.41 34.45 46.28
N THR A 98 15.16 34.20 47.35
CA THR A 98 14.86 33.31 48.47
C THR A 98 13.38 33.19 48.80
N ALA A 99 12.86 31.96 48.71
CA ALA A 99 11.58 31.55 49.28
C ALA A 99 11.63 31.61 50.83
N LYS A 100 11.56 32.81 51.40
CA LYS A 100 11.30 33.05 52.83
C LYS A 100 10.64 34.42 52.98
N SER A 101 9.31 34.44 53.05
CA SER A 101 8.48 35.40 53.80
C SER A 101 7.14 35.54 53.10
N LEU A 102 6.12 34.85 53.59
CA LEU A 102 4.72 35.15 53.31
C LEU A 102 3.88 34.61 54.47
N ASP A 103 4.08 35.24 55.63
CA ASP A 103 3.13 35.26 56.73
C ASP A 103 2.93 36.73 57.11
N GLN A 104 1.98 37.42 56.47
CA GLN A 104 1.27 38.50 57.15
C GLN A 104 -0.06 38.83 56.47
N GLU A 105 -1.11 38.74 57.27
CA GLU A 105 -2.49 39.06 56.97
C GLU A 105 -2.75 40.57 56.81
N ASP A 106 -3.88 40.84 56.16
CA ASP A 106 -4.84 41.92 56.37
C ASP A 106 -4.82 43.24 55.58
N ASN A 107 -6.05 43.55 55.11
CA ASN A 107 -6.68 44.85 54.80
C ASN A 107 -6.65 45.43 53.36
N ASN A 108 -7.80 45.24 52.70
CA ASN A 108 -8.42 46.07 51.63
C ASN A 108 -8.64 47.55 52.13
N PRO A 109 -8.91 48.61 51.33
CA PRO A 109 -9.45 48.62 49.96
C PRO A 109 -8.98 49.73 48.97
N SER A 110 -9.43 49.59 47.73
CA SER A 110 -9.76 50.65 46.74
C SER A 110 -8.70 51.17 45.74
N THR A 111 -9.25 51.39 44.53
CA THR A 111 -8.90 52.29 43.42
C THR A 111 -7.99 51.82 42.26
N GLU A 112 -8.68 51.66 41.12
CA GLU A 112 -8.31 51.98 39.72
C GLU A 112 -7.21 51.16 39.03
N LEU A 113 -7.59 50.26 38.11
CA LEU A 113 -7.68 50.60 36.67
C LEU A 113 -8.41 49.47 35.90
N VAL A 114 -9.12 49.90 34.88
CA VAL A 114 -10.13 49.20 34.08
C VAL A 114 -9.53 48.45 32.88
N SER A 115 -10.29 47.46 32.39
CA SER A 115 -10.19 46.71 31.11
C SER A 115 -9.29 45.47 31.14
N GLN A 116 -9.66 44.30 30.59
CA GLN A 116 -10.79 43.90 29.75
C GLN A 116 -10.84 42.37 29.69
N MET A 117 -11.97 41.82 29.20
CA MET A 117 -12.29 40.42 28.92
C MET A 117 -12.88 39.64 30.10
N GLN A 118 -14.20 39.47 30.13
CA GLN A 118 -14.80 38.23 29.60
C GLN A 118 -16.35 38.31 29.45
N LEU A 119 -16.84 37.62 28.42
CA LEU A 119 -18.15 36.95 28.25
C LEU A 119 -19.43 37.76 27.99
N GLY A 120 -20.15 37.30 26.96
CA GLY A 120 -21.56 37.60 26.72
C GLY A 120 -22.10 36.97 25.42
N VAL A 121 -22.59 35.74 25.52
CA VAL A 121 -23.76 35.24 24.75
C VAL A 121 -24.99 35.83 25.47
N PRO A 122 -26.11 36.30 24.83
CA PRO A 122 -27.08 35.43 24.15
C PRO A 122 -27.97 36.05 23.05
N CYS A 123 -28.90 35.19 22.60
CA CYS A 123 -29.86 35.24 21.49
C CYS A 123 -31.18 35.99 21.83
N SER A 124 -31.88 36.42 20.75
CA SER A 124 -33.35 36.36 20.50
C SER A 124 -34.19 37.67 20.45
N GLN A 125 -34.94 37.76 19.33
CA GLN A 125 -36.31 38.31 19.12
C GLN A 125 -36.54 39.84 19.25
N ALA A 126 -37.46 40.51 18.55
CA ALA A 126 -38.32 40.26 17.38
C ALA A 126 -38.88 41.65 16.93
N ASP A 127 -39.63 41.65 15.83
CA ASP A 127 -40.68 42.62 15.41
C ASP A 127 -40.32 43.82 14.50
N ASP A 128 -40.93 43.75 13.31
CA ASP A 128 -41.25 44.82 12.36
C ASP A 128 -42.52 45.56 12.84
N PRO A 129 -42.70 46.89 12.60
CA PRO A 129 -43.50 47.24 11.42
C PRO A 129 -43.17 48.60 10.73
N ASN A 130 -43.38 48.58 9.42
CA ASN A 130 -43.65 49.64 8.44
C ASN A 130 -44.10 51.05 8.92
N GLY A 131 -43.49 52.12 8.36
CA GLY A 131 -44.01 53.49 8.47
C GLY A 131 -43.10 54.63 7.94
N ALA A 132 -43.24 54.95 6.65
CA ALA A 132 -43.10 56.26 5.99
C ALA A 132 -41.92 57.24 6.30
N SER A 133 -41.12 57.49 5.25
CA SER A 133 -40.72 58.79 4.64
C SER A 133 -40.43 60.02 5.52
N MET A 134 -39.22 60.60 5.37
CA MET A 134 -38.96 61.91 4.72
C MET A 134 -37.52 62.38 5.00
N MET A 135 -37.02 63.29 4.14
CA MET A 135 -35.84 64.18 4.27
C MET A 135 -34.43 63.62 4.00
N GLU A 136 -34.16 63.51 2.69
CA GLU A 136 -32.98 64.00 1.96
C GLU A 136 -32.07 65.01 2.71
N SER A 137 -30.77 64.71 2.77
CA SER A 137 -29.74 65.73 2.45
C SER A 137 -28.34 65.13 2.28
N THR A 138 -27.93 65.12 1.01
CA THR A 138 -26.63 65.61 0.51
C THR A 138 -25.38 65.22 1.31
N VAL A 139 -24.60 64.26 0.79
CA VAL A 139 -23.14 64.41 0.61
C VAL A 139 -22.59 63.20 -0.18
N ARG A 140 -22.23 63.50 -1.44
CA ARG A 140 -21.15 62.93 -2.28
C ARG A 140 -21.12 61.43 -2.53
N LEU A 141 -21.46 61.04 -3.77
CA LEU A 141 -20.77 59.93 -4.42
C LEU A 141 -19.29 60.30 -4.60
N PRO A 142 -18.39 59.37 -4.27
CA PRO A 142 -17.52 58.85 -5.31
C PRO A 142 -17.57 57.32 -5.35
N GLN A 143 -17.71 56.81 -6.57
CA GLN A 143 -17.42 55.43 -6.99
C GLN A 143 -18.06 54.30 -6.18
N GLN A 144 -19.20 53.81 -6.70
CA GLN A 144 -19.51 52.38 -6.60
C GLN A 144 -18.24 51.59 -7.00
N ALA A 145 -17.54 51.03 -6.01
CA ALA A 145 -16.76 49.84 -6.28
C ALA A 145 -17.78 48.80 -6.75
N ASP A 146 -17.67 48.42 -8.03
CA ASP A 146 -18.57 47.50 -8.71
C ASP A 146 -18.86 46.30 -7.79
N PRO A 147 -20.11 46.10 -7.32
CA PRO A 147 -20.49 44.89 -6.58
C PRO A 147 -20.10 43.62 -7.35
N PHE A 148 -20.08 43.73 -8.68
CA PHE A 148 -19.59 42.72 -9.61
C PHE A 148 -18.10 42.40 -9.44
N ARG A 149 -17.25 43.41 -9.19
CA ARG A 149 -15.82 43.25 -8.94
C ARG A 149 -15.56 42.55 -7.60
N ASP A 150 -16.32 42.90 -6.58
CA ASP A 150 -16.23 42.26 -5.27
C ASP A 150 -16.73 40.82 -5.30
N LEU A 151 -17.80 40.55 -6.06
CA LEU A 151 -18.29 39.18 -6.29
C LEU A 151 -17.27 38.35 -7.06
N ARG A 152 -16.60 38.93 -8.06
CA ARG A 152 -15.53 38.27 -8.82
C ARG A 152 -14.33 37.96 -7.93
N ASN A 153 -13.95 38.88 -7.04
CA ASN A 153 -12.88 38.64 -6.06
C ASN A 153 -13.26 37.54 -5.05
N GLN A 154 -14.51 37.51 -4.58
CA GLN A 154 -15.00 36.43 -3.72
C GLN A 154 -15.01 35.08 -4.44
N LEU A 155 -15.42 35.04 -5.70
CA LEU A 155 -15.43 33.82 -6.50
C LEU A 155 -14.03 33.27 -6.69
N MET A 156 -13.05 34.13 -7.01
CA MET A 156 -11.63 33.75 -7.09
C MET A 156 -11.09 33.22 -5.77
N CYS A 157 -11.39 33.86 -4.63
CA CYS A 157 -11.01 33.35 -3.31
C CYS A 157 -11.65 31.99 -2.99
N LYS A 158 -12.92 31.80 -3.37
CA LYS A 158 -13.63 30.53 -3.19
C LYS A 158 -13.08 29.43 -4.11
N GLU A 159 -12.73 29.77 -5.35
CA GLU A 159 -12.14 28.85 -6.32
C GLU A 159 -10.73 28.40 -5.90
N GLN A 160 -9.94 29.32 -5.33
CA GLN A 160 -8.64 29.01 -4.73
C GLN A 160 -8.81 28.12 -3.48
N GLU A 161 -9.82 28.38 -2.65
CA GLU A 161 -10.13 27.55 -1.49
C GLU A 161 -10.61 26.15 -1.90
N VAL A 162 -11.46 26.04 -2.92
CA VAL A 162 -11.87 24.76 -3.51
C VAL A 162 -10.66 24.00 -4.04
N SER A 163 -9.77 24.66 -4.77
CA SER A 163 -8.53 24.05 -5.28
C SER A 163 -7.63 23.57 -4.13
N ARG A 164 -7.48 24.38 -3.08
CA ARG A 164 -6.72 24.01 -1.87
C ARG A 164 -7.35 22.83 -1.14
N LEU A 165 -8.67 22.79 -1.02
CA LEU A 165 -9.41 21.69 -0.41
C LEU A 165 -9.31 20.41 -1.26
N GLN A 166 -9.38 20.52 -2.58
CA GLN A 166 -9.16 19.40 -3.51
C GLN A 166 -7.72 18.88 -3.40
N GLN A 167 -6.72 19.76 -3.33
CA GLN A 167 -5.32 19.38 -3.12
C GLN A 167 -5.12 18.72 -1.75
N LYS A 168 -5.78 19.22 -0.70
CA LYS A 168 -5.79 18.59 0.62
C LYS A 168 -6.49 17.24 0.60
N MET A 169 -7.60 17.09 -0.10
CA MET A 169 -8.28 15.80 -0.27
C MET A 169 -7.41 14.81 -1.02
N MET A 170 -6.67 15.24 -2.05
CA MET A 170 -5.73 14.41 -2.80
C MET A 170 -4.55 13.98 -1.92
N ALA A 171 -3.90 14.91 -1.21
CA ALA A 171 -2.81 14.61 -0.28
C ALA A 171 -3.26 13.79 0.95
N MET A 172 -4.49 13.99 1.41
CA MET A 172 -5.09 13.14 2.44
C MET A 172 -5.47 11.77 1.89
N SER A 173 -5.85 11.63 0.62
CA SER A 173 -6.11 10.31 0.02
C SER A 173 -4.85 9.44 -0.06
N ASP A 174 -3.66 10.07 -0.20
CA ASP A 174 -2.37 9.38 -0.15
C ASP A 174 -1.97 8.93 1.28
N THR A 175 -2.47 9.61 2.32
CA THR A 175 -2.18 9.30 3.74
C THR A 175 -3.28 8.48 4.43
N PHE A 176 -4.51 8.53 3.91
CA PHE A 176 -5.71 7.82 4.40
C PHE A 176 -6.21 6.72 3.46
N GLY A 177 -5.41 6.28 2.47
CA GLY A 177 -5.65 5.07 1.67
C GLY A 177 -5.78 3.76 2.47
N THR A 178 -5.81 3.86 3.80
CA THR A 178 -6.09 2.82 4.79
C THR A 178 -7.29 3.21 5.65
N GLN A 179 -8.50 3.04 5.08
CA GLN A 179 -9.83 2.77 5.68
C GLN A 179 -10.79 3.93 6.05
N PRO A 180 -12.14 3.76 5.97
CA PRO A 180 -12.91 2.51 5.83
C PRO A 180 -13.94 2.52 4.67
N LEU A 181 -13.52 2.09 3.50
CA LEU A 181 -14.29 1.13 2.72
C LEU A 181 -13.36 -0.08 2.60
N SER A 182 -13.80 -1.23 3.12
CA SER A 182 -13.00 -2.45 3.27
C SER A 182 -12.52 -2.99 1.91
N LEU A 183 -11.53 -2.33 1.30
CA LEU A 183 -10.81 -2.93 0.19
C LEU A 183 -9.92 -4.02 0.80
N PRO A 184 -10.01 -5.27 0.32
CA PRO A 184 -9.20 -6.35 0.86
C PRO A 184 -7.74 -5.92 0.77
N THR A 185 -7.02 -6.03 1.88
CA THR A 185 -5.58 -5.74 1.90
C THR A 185 -4.86 -7.04 1.59
N ASP A 186 -3.98 -7.04 0.59
CA ASP A 186 -3.21 -8.24 0.21
C ASP A 186 -2.00 -8.49 1.12
N LYS A 187 -2.05 -7.92 2.34
CA LYS A 187 -1.02 -8.07 3.36
C LYS A 187 -1.42 -9.17 4.32
N VAL A 188 -0.48 -10.08 4.58
CA VAL A 188 -0.66 -11.12 5.59
C VAL A 188 -0.64 -10.47 6.98
N SER A 189 -1.70 -10.65 7.75
CA SER A 189 -1.74 -10.24 9.15
C SER A 189 -1.07 -11.31 10.02
N VAL A 190 -0.15 -10.84 10.86
CA VAL A 190 0.53 -11.65 11.88
C VAL A 190 0.14 -11.23 13.30
N LEU A 191 -0.57 -10.11 13.46
CA LEU A 191 -0.98 -9.59 14.77
C LEU A 191 -2.48 -9.80 15.03
N THR A 192 -3.27 -9.80 13.96
CA THR A 192 -4.74 -9.88 14.03
C THR A 192 -5.25 -11.10 13.29
N CYS A 193 -6.46 -11.50 13.65
CA CYS A 193 -7.20 -12.60 13.02
C CYS A 193 -8.69 -12.21 12.99
N SER A 194 -8.97 -11.06 12.41
CA SER A 194 -10.33 -10.54 12.22
C SER A 194 -10.89 -11.04 10.90
N ALA A 195 -12.22 -11.05 10.76
CA ALA A 195 -12.85 -11.40 9.48
C ALA A 195 -12.37 -10.43 8.37
N GLY A 196 -11.97 -10.98 7.23
CA GLY A 196 -11.37 -10.26 6.11
C GLY A 196 -9.84 -10.18 6.15
N ASP A 197 -9.19 -10.55 7.26
CA ASP A 197 -7.73 -10.58 7.33
C ASP A 197 -7.18 -11.73 6.46
N VAL A 198 -6.14 -11.44 5.69
CA VAL A 198 -5.34 -12.48 5.01
C VAL A 198 -4.36 -13.03 6.02
N VAL A 199 -4.33 -14.36 6.19
CA VAL A 199 -3.52 -15.05 7.19
C VAL A 199 -2.73 -16.20 6.57
N LEU A 200 -1.61 -16.54 7.20
CA LEU A 200 -0.80 -17.70 6.84
C LEU A 200 -1.19 -18.88 7.72
N LEU A 201 -1.61 -19.98 7.11
CA LEU A 201 -1.86 -21.25 7.77
C LEU A 201 -0.65 -22.15 7.58
N CYS A 202 -0.14 -22.72 8.67
CA CYS A 202 0.97 -23.68 8.66
C CYS A 202 0.53 -25.00 9.27
N PHE A 203 0.99 -26.12 8.74
CA PHE A 203 0.77 -27.42 9.38
C PHE A 203 1.70 -27.56 10.60
N ASP A 204 1.12 -27.79 11.77
CA ASP A 204 1.85 -28.06 13.00
C ASP A 204 1.89 -29.56 13.28
N GLU A 205 3.09 -30.13 13.36
CA GLU A 205 3.28 -31.57 13.57
C GLU A 205 2.93 -32.03 14.99
N GLY A 206 3.11 -31.17 15.99
CA GLY A 206 2.79 -31.48 17.39
C GLY A 206 1.29 -31.65 17.59
N HIS A 207 0.51 -30.74 17.02
CA HIS A 207 -0.94 -30.72 17.06
C HIS A 207 -1.59 -31.58 15.96
N GLN A 208 -0.82 -31.97 14.93
CA GLN A 208 -1.31 -32.64 13.72
C GLN A 208 -2.47 -31.89 13.06
N ASN A 209 -2.38 -30.58 13.03
CA ASN A 209 -3.44 -29.71 12.55
C ASN A 209 -2.87 -28.43 11.93
N TYR A 210 -3.66 -27.73 11.13
CA TYR A 210 -3.27 -26.43 10.60
C TYR A 210 -3.53 -25.35 11.64
N VAL A 211 -2.52 -24.53 11.88
CA VAL A 211 -2.53 -23.44 12.85
C VAL A 211 -2.19 -22.14 12.12
N LEU A 212 -2.89 -21.05 12.44
CA LEU A 212 -2.59 -19.73 11.91
C LEU A 212 -1.28 -19.23 12.52
N PHE A 213 -0.41 -18.66 11.68
CA PHE A 213 0.78 -17.97 12.10
C PHE A 213 0.41 -16.57 12.61
N VAL A 214 0.25 -16.44 13.92
CA VAL A 214 0.01 -15.18 14.61
C VAL A 214 0.95 -15.02 15.80
N LEU A 215 1.43 -13.80 16.03
CA LEU A 215 2.36 -13.42 17.11
C LEU A 215 1.59 -13.20 18.43
N GLY A 216 0.80 -14.20 18.82
CA GLY A 216 0.01 -14.19 20.04
C GLY A 216 0.24 -15.44 20.89
N PRO A 217 -0.03 -15.38 22.21
CA PRO A 217 0.13 -16.53 23.10
C PRO A 217 -0.98 -17.58 22.92
N VAL A 218 -2.06 -17.24 22.22
CA VAL A 218 -3.24 -18.09 22.03
C VAL A 218 -3.16 -18.77 20.66
N LEU A 219 -3.29 -20.10 20.64
CA LEU A 219 -3.32 -20.88 19.41
C LEU A 219 -4.61 -20.64 18.62
N HIS A 220 -4.49 -20.62 17.29
CA HIS A 220 -5.59 -20.42 16.36
C HIS A 220 -5.61 -21.60 15.38
N PHE A 221 -6.50 -22.56 15.61
CA PHE A 221 -6.63 -23.76 14.79
C PHE A 221 -7.59 -23.54 13.63
N LEU A 222 -7.28 -24.12 12.48
CA LEU A 222 -8.20 -24.17 11.35
C LEU A 222 -9.41 -25.07 11.67
N HIS A 223 -10.59 -24.63 11.24
CA HIS A 223 -11.80 -25.44 11.31
C HIS A 223 -11.75 -26.61 10.30
N THR A 224 -12.25 -27.79 10.69
CA THR A 224 -12.21 -29.01 9.85
C THR A 224 -12.91 -28.84 8.52
N ASP A 225 -14.04 -28.12 8.51
CA ASP A 225 -14.86 -27.86 7.32
C ASP A 225 -14.09 -27.06 6.24
N CYS A 226 -13.05 -26.33 6.63
CA CYS A 226 -12.22 -25.57 5.70
C CYS A 226 -11.10 -26.40 5.07
N LEU A 227 -10.81 -27.61 5.57
CA LEU A 227 -9.72 -28.43 5.06
C LEU A 227 -9.93 -28.78 3.59
N GLU A 228 -11.13 -29.24 3.24
CA GLU A 228 -11.46 -29.63 1.86
C GLU A 228 -11.45 -28.42 0.91
N THR A 229 -12.08 -27.31 1.31
CA THR A 229 -12.13 -26.07 0.52
C THR A 229 -10.74 -25.47 0.25
N LEU A 230 -9.80 -25.64 1.17
CA LEU A 230 -8.42 -25.18 1.03
C LEU A 230 -7.50 -26.22 0.36
N GLY A 231 -8.02 -27.42 0.05
CA GLY A 231 -7.24 -28.53 -0.49
C GLY A 231 -6.14 -29.00 0.47
N LEU A 232 -6.45 -29.02 1.77
CA LEU A 232 -5.57 -29.41 2.85
C LEU A 232 -5.95 -30.78 3.41
N GLN A 233 -4.95 -31.52 3.88
CA GLN A 233 -5.13 -32.82 4.49
C GLN A 233 -4.31 -32.93 5.78
N THR A 234 -4.90 -33.57 6.79
CA THR A 234 -4.27 -33.82 8.10
C THR A 234 -3.89 -35.30 8.29
N ALA A 235 -4.35 -36.20 7.41
CA ALA A 235 -4.10 -37.63 7.50
C ALA A 235 -2.61 -38.00 7.32
N PRO A 236 -2.05 -38.93 8.12
CA PRO A 236 -0.69 -39.45 7.93
C PRO A 236 -0.56 -40.21 6.61
N GLY A 237 0.44 -39.87 5.80
CA GLY A 237 0.76 -40.60 4.56
C GLY A 237 0.30 -39.94 3.26
N SER A 238 -0.37 -38.79 3.31
CA SER A 238 -0.64 -37.99 2.10
C SER A 238 0.38 -36.86 1.92
N ILE A 239 0.57 -36.41 0.68
CA ILE A 239 1.39 -35.23 0.38
C ILE A 239 0.64 -33.99 0.91
N ARG A 240 1.10 -33.46 2.05
CA ARG A 240 0.49 -32.30 2.70
C ARG A 240 1.13 -31.01 2.21
N LYS A 241 0.33 -29.97 1.99
CA LYS A 241 0.84 -28.62 1.82
C LYS A 241 1.35 -28.12 3.17
N GLY A 242 2.62 -27.72 3.25
CA GLY A 242 3.20 -27.22 4.51
C GLY A 242 2.55 -25.93 4.99
N TRP A 243 2.09 -25.10 4.06
CA TRP A 243 1.42 -23.83 4.35
C TRP A 243 0.45 -23.41 3.23
N VAL A 244 -0.48 -22.51 3.56
CA VAL A 244 -1.39 -21.87 2.60
C VAL A 244 -1.81 -20.48 3.07
N LEU A 245 -2.07 -19.57 2.13
CA LEU A 245 -2.70 -18.27 2.41
C LEU A 245 -4.22 -18.39 2.37
N ALA A 246 -4.89 -17.81 3.36
CA ALA A 246 -6.33 -17.86 3.47
C ALA A 246 -6.89 -16.54 4.01
N GLU A 247 -8.15 -16.24 3.70
CA GLU A 247 -8.88 -15.11 4.26
C GLU A 247 -9.78 -15.60 5.39
N VAL A 248 -9.70 -14.94 6.55
CA VAL A 248 -10.52 -15.28 7.73
C VAL A 248 -11.97 -14.92 7.49
N LEU A 249 -12.87 -15.86 7.74
CA LEU A 249 -14.32 -15.66 7.67
C LEU A 249 -14.91 -15.45 9.07
N GLU A 250 -14.58 -16.34 9.99
CA GLU A 250 -15.18 -16.41 11.31
C GLU A 250 -14.17 -16.95 12.32
N LYS A 251 -14.27 -16.48 13.56
CA LYS A 251 -13.41 -16.88 14.67
C LYS A 251 -14.26 -17.22 15.88
N GLU A 252 -14.07 -18.42 16.42
CA GLU A 252 -14.78 -18.94 17.59
C GLU A 252 -13.80 -19.17 18.74
N TYR A 253 -14.16 -18.75 19.96
CA TYR A 253 -13.36 -19.01 21.15
C TYR A 253 -13.74 -20.35 21.78
N CYS A 254 -12.76 -21.21 21.99
CA CYS A 254 -12.95 -22.57 22.47
C CYS A 254 -12.09 -22.85 23.70
N GLN A 255 -12.52 -23.84 24.49
CA GLN A 255 -11.73 -24.39 25.59
C GLN A 255 -11.72 -25.92 25.53
N ALA A 256 -10.53 -26.52 25.62
CA ALA A 256 -10.38 -27.96 25.67
C ALA A 256 -10.96 -28.53 26.98
N ARG A 257 -11.99 -29.37 26.87
CA ARG A 257 -12.58 -30.03 28.04
C ARG A 257 -11.85 -31.31 28.47
N LYS A 258 -11.18 -31.98 27.52
CA LYS A 258 -10.49 -33.26 27.72
C LYS A 258 -9.02 -33.12 27.33
N SER A 259 -8.13 -33.83 28.01
CA SER A 259 -6.69 -33.87 27.69
C SER A 259 -6.42 -34.58 26.36
N GLN A 260 -7.17 -35.66 26.08
CA GLN A 260 -7.16 -36.32 24.78
C GLN A 260 -8.23 -35.67 23.88
N ASN A 261 -7.82 -34.68 23.11
CA ASN A 261 -8.67 -34.01 22.12
C ASN A 261 -7.99 -33.95 20.75
N ARG A 262 -8.79 -33.64 19.72
CA ARG A 262 -8.34 -33.58 18.32
C ARG A 262 -7.30 -32.49 18.02
N TYR A 263 -7.09 -31.55 18.94
CA TYR A 263 -6.09 -30.48 18.85
C TYR A 263 -4.81 -30.81 19.63
N ARG A 264 -4.81 -31.94 20.38
CA ARG A 264 -3.67 -32.40 21.19
C ARG A 264 -3.16 -31.35 22.18
N VAL A 265 -4.06 -30.52 22.69
CA VAL A 265 -3.76 -29.53 23.74
C VAL A 265 -4.17 -30.07 25.12
N PRO A 266 -3.56 -29.63 26.22
CA PRO A 266 -4.00 -29.99 27.56
C PRO A 266 -5.46 -29.63 27.85
N ALA A 267 -6.05 -30.31 28.83
CA ALA A 267 -7.37 -29.91 29.33
C ALA A 267 -7.31 -28.51 29.95
N GLY A 268 -8.33 -27.69 29.73
CA GLY A 268 -8.41 -26.31 30.20
C GLY A 268 -7.77 -25.29 29.25
N THR A 269 -6.95 -25.71 28.28
CA THR A 269 -6.34 -24.80 27.29
C THR A 269 -7.41 -24.08 26.48
N ARG A 270 -7.30 -22.75 26.39
CA ARG A 270 -8.17 -21.90 25.59
C ARG A 270 -7.49 -21.58 24.27
N PHE A 271 -8.24 -21.66 23.18
CA PHE A 271 -7.74 -21.47 21.82
C PHE A 271 -8.86 -20.93 20.93
N TYR A 272 -8.51 -20.48 19.73
CA TYR A 272 -9.50 -20.11 18.72
C TYR A 272 -9.62 -21.18 17.65
N ARG A 273 -10.84 -21.36 17.15
CA ARG A 273 -11.13 -22.12 15.95
C ARG A 273 -11.56 -21.15 14.86
N VAL A 274 -10.87 -21.17 13.73
CA VAL A 274 -11.01 -20.16 12.68
C VAL A 274 -11.50 -20.82 11.40
N LYS A 275 -12.57 -20.28 10.81
CA LYS A 275 -13.01 -20.63 9.47
C LYS A 275 -12.35 -19.68 8.48
N CYS A 276 -11.81 -20.23 7.41
CA CYS A 276 -11.16 -19.47 6.36
C CYS A 276 -11.61 -19.95 4.98
N LYS A 277 -11.47 -19.08 3.99
CA LYS A 277 -11.55 -19.43 2.55
C LYS A 277 -10.18 -19.25 1.91
N LEU A 278 -9.98 -19.87 0.75
CA LEU A 278 -8.74 -19.73 -0.01
C LEU A 278 -8.55 -18.25 -0.41
N TRP A 279 -7.34 -17.74 -0.26
CA TRP A 279 -7.03 -16.38 -0.70
C TRP A 279 -6.91 -16.33 -2.24
N ASP A 280 -7.66 -15.43 -2.87
CA ASP A 280 -7.71 -15.27 -4.33
C ASP A 280 -6.51 -14.45 -4.82
N LYS A 281 -5.48 -15.18 -5.26
CA LYS A 281 -4.22 -14.62 -5.78
C LYS A 281 -4.46 -13.79 -7.04
N GLU A 282 -5.33 -14.25 -7.94
CA GLU A 282 -5.64 -13.57 -9.19
C GLU A 282 -6.34 -12.23 -8.92
N ALA A 283 -7.25 -12.18 -7.94
CA ALA A 283 -7.88 -10.94 -7.49
C ALA A 283 -6.90 -9.98 -6.84
N ALA A 284 -5.94 -10.48 -6.06
CA ALA A 284 -4.87 -9.66 -5.51
C ALA A 284 -3.99 -9.06 -6.60
N MET A 285 -3.56 -9.88 -7.57
CA MET A 285 -2.74 -9.42 -8.70
C MET A 285 -3.45 -8.35 -9.54
N ARG A 286 -4.75 -8.52 -9.82
CA ARG A 286 -5.56 -7.52 -10.53
C ARG A 286 -5.65 -6.20 -9.76
N ARG A 287 -5.89 -6.25 -8.44
CA ARG A 287 -5.94 -5.06 -7.59
C ARG A 287 -4.61 -4.32 -7.58
N GLU A 288 -3.50 -5.04 -7.44
CA GLU A 288 -2.17 -4.41 -7.47
C GLU A 288 -1.83 -3.81 -8.84
N HIS A 289 -2.21 -4.47 -9.94
CA HIS A 289 -2.03 -3.91 -11.28
C HIS A 289 -2.79 -2.59 -11.46
N GLN A 290 -4.05 -2.55 -11.04
CA GLN A 290 -4.87 -1.33 -11.07
C GLN A 290 -4.26 -0.22 -10.20
N ARG A 291 -3.76 -0.57 -9.01
CA ARG A 291 -3.08 0.37 -8.11
C ARG A 291 -1.84 0.98 -8.75
N ARG A 292 -1.01 0.17 -9.42
CA ARG A 292 0.18 0.65 -10.15
C ARG A 292 -0.18 1.52 -11.35
N HIS A 293 -1.26 1.21 -12.06
CA HIS A 293 -1.72 2.01 -13.20
C HIS A 293 -2.27 3.38 -12.77
N SER A 294 -2.98 3.44 -11.64
CA SER A 294 -3.43 4.70 -11.03
C SER A 294 -2.24 5.60 -10.65
N LEU A 295 -1.17 5.02 -10.10
CA LEU A 295 0.04 5.78 -9.75
C LEU A 295 0.77 6.34 -10.98
N ARG A 296 0.80 5.59 -12.10
CA ARG A 296 1.40 6.07 -13.36
C ARG A 296 0.57 7.17 -14.04
N GLY A 297 -0.75 7.18 -13.85
CA GLY A 297 -1.61 8.26 -14.36
C GLY A 297 -1.33 9.63 -13.73
N LEU A 298 -0.92 9.63 -12.44
CA LEU A 298 -0.61 10.85 -11.68
C LEU A 298 0.74 11.47 -12.09
N THR A 299 1.72 10.66 -12.49
CA THR A 299 3.03 11.18 -12.94
C THR A 299 2.97 11.87 -14.30
N THR A 300 2.00 11.53 -15.15
CA THR A 300 1.87 12.11 -16.50
C THR A 300 1.14 13.46 -16.47
N THR A 301 0.24 13.68 -15.52
CA THR A 301 -0.52 14.94 -15.39
C THR A 301 0.30 16.08 -14.79
N THR A 302 1.36 15.79 -14.02
CA THR A 302 2.24 16.84 -13.48
C THR A 302 3.18 17.42 -14.55
N SER A 303 3.52 16.67 -15.61
CA SER A 303 4.38 17.17 -16.69
C SER A 303 3.67 18.09 -17.70
N MET A 304 2.34 18.12 -17.73
CA MET A 304 1.58 18.94 -18.70
C MET A 304 1.19 20.34 -18.18
N LEU A 305 1.49 20.67 -16.93
CA LEU A 305 1.20 21.99 -16.33
C LEU A 305 2.44 22.90 -16.20
N SER A 306 3.58 22.49 -16.75
CA SER A 306 4.85 23.24 -16.65
C SER A 306 5.38 23.79 -17.98
N GLU A 307 4.64 23.70 -19.08
CA GLU A 307 5.01 24.30 -20.37
C GLU A 307 3.98 25.34 -20.84
N GLU A 308 3.88 26.45 -20.11
CA GLU A 308 3.30 27.67 -20.66
C GLU A 308 4.14 28.87 -20.21
N SER A 309 5.23 29.15 -20.94
CA SER A 309 5.88 30.47 -21.03
C SER A 309 7.15 30.40 -21.87
N SER A 310 7.03 30.69 -23.18
CA SER A 310 7.97 31.57 -23.89
C SER A 310 7.60 31.66 -25.38
N ALA A 311 6.93 32.75 -25.76
CA ALA A 311 6.97 33.25 -27.13
C ALA A 311 8.35 33.87 -27.42
N PRO A 312 8.80 33.90 -28.69
CA PRO A 312 8.70 35.16 -29.43
C PRO A 312 8.28 34.97 -30.89
N GLY A 313 7.60 35.98 -31.44
CA GLY A 313 7.19 36.03 -32.85
C GLY A 313 8.26 36.58 -33.79
N ASN A 314 8.21 36.18 -35.07
CA ASN A 314 8.04 37.11 -36.19
C ASN A 314 7.73 36.40 -37.53
N VAL A 315 6.55 36.72 -38.07
CA VAL A 315 6.11 36.96 -39.47
C VAL A 315 6.97 36.47 -40.65
N SER A 316 6.39 35.62 -41.52
CA SER A 316 6.03 35.92 -42.93
C SER A 316 5.39 34.71 -43.65
N ALA A 317 4.31 34.96 -44.37
CA ALA A 317 3.46 34.02 -45.15
C ALA A 317 3.92 33.89 -46.62
N PRO A 318 3.13 33.38 -47.60
CA PRO A 318 2.08 32.34 -47.62
C PRO A 318 2.31 31.29 -48.73
N GLY A 319 1.51 30.21 -48.76
CA GLY A 319 1.44 29.32 -49.93
C GLY A 319 0.60 28.05 -49.72
N GLU A 320 -0.73 28.20 -49.80
CA GLU A 320 -1.65 27.13 -50.23
C GLU A 320 -1.46 26.85 -51.75
N PRO A 321 -2.12 25.85 -52.42
CA PRO A 321 -3.32 25.11 -52.02
C PRO A 321 -3.38 23.62 -52.45
N PHE A 322 -4.55 23.01 -52.17
CA PHE A 322 -5.28 21.97 -52.92
C PHE A 322 -5.32 20.52 -52.41
N SER A 323 -6.48 20.16 -51.86
CA SER A 323 -7.18 18.87 -52.08
C SER A 323 -7.83 18.87 -53.48
N PRO A 324 -8.20 17.70 -54.05
CA PRO A 324 -9.59 17.23 -53.85
C PRO A 324 -9.78 15.70 -53.76
N GLN A 325 -10.99 15.37 -53.35
CA GLN A 325 -11.66 14.07 -53.28
C GLN A 325 -11.72 13.34 -54.64
N ASP A 326 -11.71 12.00 -54.64
CA ASP A 326 -12.83 11.19 -55.17
C ASP A 326 -12.61 9.69 -54.93
N ALA A 327 -13.73 8.97 -54.80
CA ALA A 327 -13.84 7.59 -54.34
C ALA A 327 -13.80 6.55 -55.50
N PRO A 328 -14.34 5.33 -55.30
CA PRO A 328 -13.66 4.03 -55.37
C PRO A 328 -13.74 3.37 -56.75
N LEU A 329 -13.06 2.23 -57.00
CA LEU A 329 -13.58 1.11 -57.83
C LEU A 329 -12.63 -0.13 -57.82
N GLN A 330 -13.23 -1.27 -57.45
CA GLN A 330 -13.09 -2.64 -57.97
C GLN A 330 -11.73 -3.26 -58.38
N PHE A 331 -11.47 -4.43 -57.77
CA PHE A 331 -10.91 -5.70 -58.28
C PHE A 331 -10.82 -5.85 -59.83
N PRO A 332 -9.86 -6.61 -60.41
CA PRO A 332 -9.73 -8.06 -60.13
C PRO A 332 -8.34 -8.73 -60.23
N VAL A 333 -8.28 -9.92 -59.61
CA VAL A 333 -7.66 -11.19 -60.06
C VAL A 333 -6.18 -11.15 -60.48
N HIS A 334 -5.35 -11.81 -59.68
CA HIS A 334 -4.68 -13.05 -60.12
C HIS A 334 -4.37 -13.98 -58.96
#